data_AF-A0A937NHK5-F1
#
_entry.id   AF-A0A937NHK5-F1
#
_cell.length_a   1.000
_cell.length_b   1.000
_cell.length_c   1.000
_cell.angle_alpha   90.00
_cell.angle_beta   90.00
_cell.angle_gamma   90.00
#
_symmetry.space_group_name_H-M   'P 1'
#
loop_
_entity.id
_entity.type
_entity.pdbx_description
1 polymer ?
#
loop_
_entity_poly.entity_id
_entity_poly.type
_entity_poly.pdbx_seq_one_letter_code
_entity_poly.pdbx_strand_id
1 'polypeptide(L)'
;MRPKTFAQVFDPAQEKAARRSWLHPYWGQTVLVVELVKYPMSKTWLRLWFSPYLLTPNGIGFVFLVEDWMTLSRQLDESRTSWAMRRTERRQRASAQRLR
;
A
#
# COMPACT_ATOMS: atom_id res chain seq x y z
N MET A 1 -5.65 -4.05 -5.35
CA MET A 1 -5.55 -3.07 -4.26
C MET A 1 -6.84 -2.27 -4.23
N ARG A 2 -7.43 -2.00 -3.06
CA ARG A 2 -8.67 -1.22 -2.96
C ARG A 2 -8.40 0.04 -2.16
N PRO A 3 -8.78 1.22 -2.67
CA PRO A 3 -8.74 2.44 -1.86
C PRO A 3 -9.72 2.28 -0.69
N LYS A 4 -9.32 2.72 0.49
CA LYS A 4 -10.20 2.92 1.65
C LYS A 4 -10.04 4.35 2.13
N THR A 5 -10.96 4.86 2.92
CA THR A 5 -10.72 6.12 3.65
C THR A 5 -9.95 5.85 4.93
N PHE A 6 -9.20 6.83 5.44
CA PHE A 6 -8.45 6.68 6.68
C PHE A 6 -9.35 6.29 7.86
N ALA A 7 -10.54 6.92 7.97
CA ALA A 7 -11.53 6.60 9.01
C ALA A 7 -12.13 5.18 8.91
N GLN A 8 -12.14 4.56 7.73
CA GLN A 8 -12.55 3.16 7.57
C GLN A 8 -11.48 2.17 8.05
N VAL A 9 -10.22 2.60 8.13
CA VAL A 9 -9.11 1.77 8.61
C VAL A 9 -8.87 2.01 10.10
N PHE A 10 -8.91 3.27 10.54
CA PHE A 10 -8.74 3.67 11.93
C PHE A 10 -10.00 4.38 12.41
N ASP A 11 -10.70 3.77 13.36
CA ASP A 11 -11.97 4.28 13.88
C ASP A 11 -11.75 5.57 14.71
N PRO A 12 -12.23 6.74 14.25
CA PRO A 12 -12.08 8.00 14.99
C PRO A 12 -12.81 7.99 16.33
N ALA A 13 -13.82 7.14 16.51
CA ALA A 13 -14.55 7.02 17.78
C ALA A 13 -13.74 6.30 18.86
N GLN A 14 -12.75 5.49 18.48
CA GLN A 14 -11.86 4.78 19.40
C GLN A 14 -10.58 5.55 19.71
N GLU A 15 -10.33 6.68 19.05
CA GLU A 15 -9.17 7.53 19.32
C GLU A 15 -9.38 8.52 20.46
N LYS A 16 -8.29 8.80 21.19
CA LYS A 16 -8.30 9.82 22.25
C LYS A 16 -8.60 11.20 21.64
N ALA A 17 -9.36 12.04 22.34
CA ALA A 17 -9.81 13.35 21.83
C ALA A 17 -8.68 14.21 21.21
N ALA A 18 -7.52 14.30 21.88
CA ALA A 18 -6.36 15.02 21.37
C ALA A 18 -5.84 14.46 20.03
N ARG A 19 -5.74 13.13 19.91
CA ARG A 19 -5.32 12.47 18.66
C ARG A 19 -6.37 12.58 17.57
N ARG A 20 -7.65 12.44 17.93
CA ARG A 20 -8.77 12.63 17.01
C ARG A 20 -8.76 14.02 16.37
N SER A 21 -8.48 15.05 17.17
CA SER A 21 -8.34 16.43 16.69
C SER A 21 -7.10 16.62 15.83
N TRP A 22 -5.95 16.07 16.24
CA TRP A 22 -4.71 16.18 15.47
C TRP A 22 -4.81 15.50 14.09
N LEU A 23 -5.52 14.37 14.01
CA LEU A 23 -5.73 13.62 12.77
C LEU A 23 -6.88 14.13 11.91
N HIS A 24 -7.56 15.20 12.33
CA HIS A 24 -8.72 15.74 11.63
C HIS A 24 -8.50 15.93 10.11
N PRO A 25 -7.34 16.43 9.63
CA PRO A 25 -7.09 16.59 8.19
C PRO A 25 -7.08 15.28 7.39
N TYR A 26 -6.82 14.15 8.04
CA TYR A 26 -6.58 12.87 7.38
C TYR A 26 -7.82 11.96 7.34
N TRP A 27 -8.82 12.17 8.21
CA TRP A 27 -9.95 11.23 8.34
C TRP A 27 -10.70 10.96 7.04
N GLY A 28 -10.85 11.97 6.20
CA GLY A 28 -11.50 11.88 4.89
C GLY A 28 -10.57 11.50 3.73
N GLN A 29 -9.26 11.37 3.98
CA GLN A 29 -8.29 11.09 2.93
C GLN A 29 -8.28 9.62 2.54
N THR A 30 -7.88 9.38 1.29
CA THR A 30 -7.75 8.02 0.77
C THR A 30 -6.46 7.39 1.30
N VAL A 31 -6.58 6.14 1.71
CA VAL A 31 -5.46 5.28 2.06
C VAL A 31 -5.45 4.02 1.22
N LEU A 32 -4.23 3.60 0.91
CA LEU A 32 -3.94 2.31 0.32
C LEU A 32 -3.57 1.34 1.42
N VAL A 33 -4.34 0.25 1.55
CA VAL A 33 -4.00 -0.86 2.43
C VAL A 33 -3.29 -1.94 1.63
N VAL A 34 -2.06 -2.24 2.00
CA VAL A 34 -1.26 -3.33 1.44
C VAL A 34 -1.23 -4.46 2.44
N GLU A 35 -2.07 -5.47 2.20
CA GLU A 35 -2.12 -6.69 3.01
C GLU A 35 -0.88 -7.55 2.76
N LEU A 36 -0.32 -8.09 3.84
CA LEU A 36 0.90 -8.90 3.83
C LEU A 36 0.64 -10.25 4.49
N VAL A 37 1.37 -11.27 4.06
CA VAL A 37 1.40 -12.57 4.75
C VAL A 37 2.13 -12.45 6.09
N LYS A 38 3.24 -11.70 6.11
CA LYS A 38 4.01 -11.41 7.32
C LYS A 38 4.74 -10.08 7.17
N TYR A 39 5.02 -9.43 8.30
CA TYR A 39 5.93 -8.29 8.31
C TYR A 39 7.38 -8.73 8.11
N PRO A 40 8.24 -7.86 7.55
CA PRO A 40 9.67 -8.15 7.41
C PRO A 40 10.39 -8.26 8.75
N MET A 41 9.84 -7.63 9.80
CA MET A 41 10.34 -7.62 11.18
C MET A 41 9.15 -7.75 12.15
N SER A 42 9.41 -7.90 13.44
CA SER A 42 8.32 -8.00 14.43
C SER A 42 7.47 -6.71 14.45
N LYS A 43 6.15 -6.86 14.66
CA LYS A 43 5.22 -5.71 14.73
C LYS A 43 5.63 -4.72 15.83
N THR A 44 6.18 -5.23 16.94
CA THR A 44 6.68 -4.41 18.05
C THR A 44 7.86 -3.54 17.62
N TRP A 45 8.84 -4.10 16.90
CA TRP A 45 9.97 -3.34 16.38
C TRP A 45 9.50 -2.27 15.39
N LEU A 46 8.58 -2.62 14.49
CA LEU A 46 7.99 -1.65 13.56
C LEU A 46 7.27 -0.51 14.27
N ARG A 47 6.56 -0.77 15.37
CA ARG A 47 5.87 0.25 16.16
C ARG A 47 6.81 1.20 16.92
N LEU A 48 8.07 0.81 17.13
CA LEU A 48 9.07 1.67 17.76
C LEU A 48 9.58 2.74 16.77
N TRP A 49 9.70 2.37 15.50
CA TRP A 49 10.28 3.22 14.46
C TRP A 49 9.24 3.95 13.60
N PHE A 50 8.05 3.36 13.44
CA PHE A 50 7.00 3.90 12.60
C PHE A 50 5.80 4.38 13.41
N SER A 51 5.10 5.36 12.85
CA SER A 51 3.79 5.75 13.31
C SER A 51 2.85 4.53 13.36
N PRO A 52 2.03 4.38 14.42
CA PRO A 52 1.06 3.29 14.51
C PRO A 52 0.06 3.31 13.35
N TYR A 53 -0.17 4.48 12.73
CA TYR A 53 -1.07 4.65 11.59
C TYR A 53 -0.50 4.13 10.25
N LEU A 54 0.77 3.73 10.21
CA LEU A 54 1.36 3.03 9.07
C LEU A 54 0.99 1.54 9.09
N LEU A 55 0.57 1.00 10.23
CA LEU A 55 0.29 -0.42 10.41
C LEU A 55 -1.20 -0.65 10.54
N THR A 56 -1.73 -1.71 9.93
CA THR A 56 -3.14 -2.02 10.09
C THR A 56 -3.46 -2.34 11.57
N PRO A 57 -4.56 -1.82 12.13
CA PRO A 57 -4.96 -2.12 13.49
C PRO A 57 -5.30 -3.60 13.62
N ASN A 58 -6.04 -4.12 12.62
CA ASN A 58 -6.40 -5.53 12.50
C ASN A 58 -5.58 -6.18 11.37
N GLY A 59 -4.89 -7.28 11.69
CA GLY A 59 -4.08 -8.05 10.73
C GLY A 59 -2.65 -7.56 10.51
N ILE A 60 -2.12 -7.95 9.35
CA ILE A 60 -0.74 -7.68 8.90
C ILE A 60 -0.81 -6.93 7.58
N GLY A 61 -0.41 -5.66 7.59
CA GLY A 61 -0.39 -4.83 6.41
C GLY A 61 0.08 -3.41 6.69
N PHE A 62 0.42 -2.70 5.62
CA PHE A 62 0.77 -1.30 5.68
C PHE A 62 -0.38 -0.43 5.19
N VAL A 63 -0.50 0.76 5.76
CA VAL A 63 -1.48 1.79 5.40
C VAL A 63 -0.73 3.00 4.90
N PHE A 64 -0.92 3.35 3.64
CA PHE A 64 -0.28 4.51 3.02
C PHE A 64 -1.32 5.56 2.70
N LEU A 65 -1.09 6.79 3.16
CA LEU A 65 -1.88 7.95 2.76
C LEU A 65 -1.60 8.26 1.30
N VAL A 66 -2.64 8.44 0.50
CA VAL A 66 -2.53 8.74 -0.93
C VAL A 66 -3.38 9.95 -1.24
N GLU A 67 -2.73 11.04 -1.67
CA GLU A 67 -3.40 12.28 -2.05
C GLU A 67 -4.23 12.10 -3.33
N ASP A 68 -3.62 11.53 -4.37
CA ASP A 68 -4.28 11.24 -5.66
C ASP A 68 -4.19 9.75 -6.01
N TRP A 69 -5.20 9.00 -5.54
CA TRP A 69 -5.32 7.57 -5.82
C TRP A 69 -5.47 7.27 -7.31
N MET A 70 -6.17 8.13 -8.06
CA MET A 70 -6.43 7.90 -9.47
C MET A 70 -5.14 7.97 -10.28
N THR A 71 -4.32 9.00 -10.05
CA THR A 71 -3.00 9.12 -10.68
C THR A 71 -2.09 7.96 -10.30
N LEU A 72 -2.02 7.59 -9.02
CA LEU A 72 -1.20 6.46 -8.57
C LEU A 72 -1.64 5.14 -9.22
N SER A 73 -2.95 4.89 -9.30
CA SER A 73 -3.49 3.66 -9.89
C SER A 73 -3.12 3.53 -11.36
N ARG A 74 -3.22 4.62 -12.13
CA ARG A 74 -2.80 4.66 -13.53
C ARG A 74 -1.31 4.35 -13.70
N GLN A 75 -0.45 4.98 -12.89
CA GLN A 75 1.00 4.74 -12.94
C GLN A 75 1.36 3.28 -12.60
N LEU A 76 0.66 2.67 -11.66
CA LEU A 76 0.84 1.26 -11.32
C LEU A 76 0.44 0.34 -12.48
N ASP A 77 -0.69 0.61 -13.14
CA ASP A 77 -1.17 -0.19 -14.28
C ASP A 77 -0.25 -0.07 -15.51
N GLU A 78 0.25 1.13 -15.80
CA GLU A 78 1.24 1.37 -16.85
C GLU A 78 2.55 0.63 -16.56
N SER A 79 3.02 0.69 -15.30
CA SER A 79 4.24 -0.01 -14.86
C SER A 79 4.09 -1.53 -14.99
N ARG A 80 2.93 -2.07 -14.60
CA ARG A 80 2.61 -3.50 -14.68
C ARG A 80 2.57 -3.99 -16.13
N THR A 81 1.93 -3.22 -17.01
CA THR A 81 1.83 -3.53 -18.44
C THR A 81 3.23 -3.54 -19.07
N SER A 82 4.03 -2.51 -18.79
CA SER A 82 5.41 -2.40 -19.27
C SER A 82 6.29 -3.55 -18.78
N TRP A 83 6.14 -3.96 -17.52
CA TRP A 83 6.86 -5.12 -16.98
C TRP A 83 6.46 -6.44 -17.68
N ALA A 84 5.16 -6.64 -17.94
CA ALA A 84 4.67 -7.83 -18.63
C ALA A 84 5.22 -7.90 -20.07
N MET A 85 5.22 -6.78 -20.80
CA MET A 85 5.79 -6.69 -22.15
C MET A 85 7.29 -7.06 -22.15
N ARG A 86 8.09 -6.42 -21.28
CA ARG A 86 9.52 -6.74 -21.14
C ARG A 86 9.78 -8.21 -20.81
N ARG A 87 8.93 -8.83 -20.00
CA ARG A 87 9.04 -10.26 -19.65
C ARG A 87 8.76 -11.15 -20.86
N THR A 88 7.75 -10.83 -21.65
CA THR A 88 7.41 -11.57 -22.88
C THR A 88 8.51 -11.45 -23.93
N GLU A 89 9.03 -10.25 -24.17
CA GLU A 89 10.15 -10.04 -25.09
C GLU A 89 11.40 -10.84 -24.69
N ARG A 90 11.75 -10.82 -23.40
CA ARG A 90 12.88 -11.63 -22.87
C ARG A 90 12.67 -13.13 -23.13
N ARG A 91 11.43 -13.63 -22.96
CA ARG A 91 11.10 -15.03 -23.22
C ARG A 91 11.23 -15.38 -24.70
N GLN A 92 10.72 -14.52 -25.60
CA GLN A 92 10.81 -14.72 -27.04
C GLN A 92 12.27 -14.72 -27.53
N ARG A 93 13.10 -13.79 -27.03
CA ARG A 93 14.54 -13.75 -27.34
C ARG A 93 15.27 -15.03 -26.89
N ALA A 94 14.99 -15.51 -25.67
CA ALA A 94 15.57 -16.74 -25.15
C ALA A 94 15.15 -17.98 -25.96
N SER A 95 13.90 -18.03 -26.45
CA SER A 95 13.41 -19.11 -27.31
C SER A 95 14.04 -19.07 -28.72
N ALA A 96 14.18 -17.88 -29.31
CA ALA A 96 14.78 -17.71 -30.62
C ALA A 96 16.27 -18.09 -30.65
N GLN A 97 17.00 -17.91 -29.54
CA GLN A 97 18.39 -18.36 -29.40
C GLN A 97 18.56 -19.87 -29.27
N ARG A 98 17.53 -20.63 -28.86
CA ARG A 98 17.60 -22.10 -28.72
C ARG A 98 17.32 -22.86 -30.01
N LEU A 99 16.81 -22.17 -31.04
CA LEU A 99 16.47 -22.72 -32.35
C LEU A 99 17.54 -22.40 -33.42
N ARG A 100 18.64 -21.77 -33.02
CA ARG A 100 19.86 -21.56 -33.81
C ARG A 100 20.96 -22.44 -33.26
#